data_AF-I6AQK1-F1
#
_entry.id   AF-I6AQK1-F1
#
_cell.length_a   1.000
_cell.length_b   1.000
_cell.length_c   1.000
_cell.angle_alpha   90.00
_cell.angle_beta   90.00
_cell.angle_gamma   90.00
#
_symmetry.space_group_name_H-M   'P 1'
#
loop_
_entity.id
_entity.type
_entity.pdbx_description
1 polymer ?
#
loop_
_entity_poly.entity_id
_entity_poly.type
_entity_poly.pdbx_seq_one_letter_code
_entity_poly.pdbx_strand_id
1 'polypeptide(L)'
;MKYSHLTAAVLVTGLSCGFLNAQTTLNWSGGSGGGNANMSGTDNWAEGTSPGADTDLVIATRNGSGTIPTLLTGADYTIRSISFDNAAGRYGENGVRIGPTTSSSATTVRTLSFGTADIDIISATNNATVTFWRYNSVGASLTINLGYTGYGGINIDSTSSVTFSTASITGTGGIEKTGTGTLVLGTTNTFTGGLTISEGVVSIDNAANLGSTASVNTNGVIINGGTLQVTGGATASFANRGWRVGAQGGTLEVAEDVTFRILGSMRNVSGEDGVLVKTGAGTLSLENTSTGTSGYAHTGGTVVSAGTLLLNAGVTLGRDEGAGLTVASGATLAGSGTVAGDSVLADGAIVDIGTYSAGVLSDAIGTLAFTGNLSVGDASFFFDLATTGASDLVQLAAGAVLDIGSGVFDLDNLQLTALAGFDDGLYTLFSTSETIVGTLGDTLTGTLDGRDVVLSLGSNGTSLVLRVGAAIPEPATFAALAGLALFGLAFFLRRHPARRS
;
A
#
# COMPACT_ATOMS: atom_id res chain seq x y z
N MET A 1 -3.41 -17.05 -46.21
CA MET A 1 -2.20 -16.70 -47.00
C MET A 1 -0.99 -16.94 -46.13
N LYS A 2 0.11 -17.39 -46.75
CA LYS A 2 1.27 -18.04 -46.15
C LYS A 2 2.03 -17.17 -45.14
N TYR A 3 2.41 -17.78 -44.02
CA TYR A 3 3.56 -17.38 -43.19
C TYR A 3 4.84 -17.73 -43.94
N SER A 4 5.79 -16.79 -44.03
CA SER A 4 7.17 -17.08 -44.39
C SER A 4 8.12 -16.34 -43.45
N HIS A 5 8.92 -17.12 -42.74
CA HIS A 5 10.09 -16.69 -41.99
C HIS A 5 11.06 -15.94 -42.91
N LEU A 6 11.52 -14.76 -42.49
CA LEU A 6 12.72 -14.13 -43.03
C LEU A 6 13.64 -13.75 -41.86
N THR A 7 14.71 -14.51 -41.73
CA THR A 7 15.85 -14.21 -40.87
C THR A 7 16.64 -13.08 -41.52
N ALA A 8 16.59 -11.87 -40.97
CA ALA A 8 17.41 -10.76 -41.43
C ALA A 8 18.68 -10.66 -40.59
N ALA A 9 19.79 -11.14 -41.13
CA ALA A 9 21.12 -10.79 -40.65
C ALA A 9 21.39 -9.32 -40.99
N VAL A 10 21.43 -8.45 -39.98
CA VAL A 10 21.85 -7.05 -40.16
C VAL A 10 23.37 -7.02 -40.15
N LEU A 11 23.96 -6.89 -41.34
CA LEU A 11 25.36 -6.52 -41.52
C LEU A 11 25.48 -5.00 -41.31
N VAL A 12 25.92 -4.56 -40.12
CA VAL A 12 26.23 -3.15 -39.86
C VAL A 12 27.63 -2.86 -40.40
N THR A 13 27.72 -2.40 -41.65
CA THR A 13 28.92 -1.72 -42.16
C THR A 13 28.74 -0.21 -42.03
N GLY A 14 29.53 0.43 -41.17
CA GLY A 14 29.77 1.87 -41.23
C GLY A 14 28.89 2.73 -40.33
N LEU A 15 29.17 2.70 -39.02
CA LEU A 15 29.01 3.89 -38.18
C LEU A 15 30.41 4.35 -37.78
N SER A 16 30.67 5.62 -37.98
CA SER A 16 31.89 6.31 -37.55
C SER A 16 32.17 5.97 -36.09
N CYS A 17 33.34 5.38 -35.82
CA CYS A 17 33.86 5.14 -34.49
C CYS A 17 34.13 6.50 -33.81
N GLY A 18 33.09 7.12 -33.26
CA GLY A 18 33.27 7.88 -32.03
C GLY A 18 33.66 6.83 -30.99
N PHE A 19 34.85 6.98 -30.41
CA PHE A 19 35.35 6.08 -29.38
C PHE A 19 34.24 5.82 -28.34
N LEU A 20 33.63 4.63 -28.39
CA LEU A 20 33.06 4.04 -27.19
C LEU A 20 34.26 3.91 -26.26
N ASN A 21 34.36 4.77 -25.24
CA ASN A 21 35.32 4.54 -24.17
C ASN A 21 35.09 3.10 -23.71
N ALA A 22 36.10 2.24 -23.84
CA ALA A 22 36.02 0.89 -23.32
C ALA A 22 35.76 1.02 -21.82
N GLN A 23 34.56 0.59 -21.40
CA GLN A 23 34.17 0.62 -20.00
C GLN A 23 35.17 -0.22 -19.21
N THR A 24 35.75 0.37 -18.17
CA THR A 24 36.77 -0.31 -17.37
C THR A 24 36.08 -1.01 -16.22
N THR A 25 36.19 -2.33 -16.14
CA THR A 25 35.74 -3.10 -14.99
C THR A 25 36.93 -3.36 -14.06
N LEU A 26 36.79 -3.00 -12.79
CA LEU A 26 37.78 -3.27 -11.75
C LEU A 26 37.25 -4.30 -10.76
N ASN A 27 38.02 -5.37 -10.56
CA ASN A 27 37.68 -6.47 -9.67
C ASN A 27 38.40 -6.28 -8.33
N TRP A 28 37.64 -6.20 -7.26
CA TRP A 28 38.19 -6.08 -5.92
C TRP A 28 38.95 -7.34 -5.53
N SER A 29 40.25 -7.19 -5.34
CA SER A 29 41.14 -8.24 -4.86
C SER A 29 41.29 -8.22 -3.34
N GLY A 30 41.06 -7.07 -2.70
CA GLY A 30 41.24 -6.86 -1.27
C GLY A 30 42.70 -6.64 -0.82
N GLY A 31 43.66 -6.64 -1.76
CA GLY A 31 45.07 -6.38 -1.48
C GLY A 31 45.81 -7.52 -0.80
N SER A 32 47.15 -7.42 -0.76
CA SER A 32 48.04 -8.47 -0.21
C SER A 32 48.43 -8.27 1.27
N GLY A 33 47.90 -7.27 1.98
CA GLY A 33 48.32 -6.97 3.36
C GLY A 33 47.24 -6.26 4.18
N GLY A 34 46.87 -6.85 5.32
CA GLY A 34 45.74 -6.48 6.19
C GLY A 34 45.76 -5.13 6.91
N GLY A 35 46.05 -4.02 6.22
CA GLY A 35 45.89 -2.67 6.77
C GLY A 35 45.38 -1.68 5.72
N ASN A 36 44.12 -1.26 5.84
CA ASN A 36 43.41 -0.30 4.98
C ASN A 36 43.09 -0.77 3.55
N ALA A 37 42.20 -1.76 3.44
CA ALA A 37 41.53 -2.04 2.17
C ALA A 37 40.60 -0.86 1.82
N ASN A 38 41.02 -0.02 0.87
CA ASN A 38 40.29 1.14 0.38
C ASN A 38 40.39 1.27 -1.15
N MET A 39 39.49 2.03 -1.76
CA MET A 39 39.41 2.19 -3.22
C MET A 39 40.65 2.87 -3.82
N SER A 40 41.43 3.63 -3.03
CA SER A 40 42.61 4.36 -3.51
C SER A 40 43.86 3.50 -3.69
N GLY A 41 43.96 2.40 -2.93
CA GLY A 41 45.07 1.46 -3.06
C GLY A 41 44.94 0.64 -4.34
N THR A 42 45.81 0.86 -5.31
CA THR A 42 45.84 0.11 -6.58
C THR A 42 45.99 -1.39 -6.37
N ASP A 43 46.71 -1.81 -5.33
CA ASP A 43 46.91 -3.22 -4.98
C ASP A 43 45.62 -3.90 -4.50
N ASN A 44 44.59 -3.13 -4.13
CA ASN A 44 43.28 -3.65 -3.74
C ASN A 44 42.39 -4.04 -4.94
N TRP A 45 42.88 -3.80 -6.17
CA TRP A 45 42.21 -4.11 -7.43
C TRP A 45 43.08 -5.06 -8.25
N ALA A 46 42.46 -6.08 -8.85
CA ALA A 46 43.19 -7.08 -9.65
C ALA A 46 43.90 -6.48 -10.86
N GLU A 47 43.38 -5.36 -11.36
CA GLU A 47 43.88 -4.63 -12.51
C GLU A 47 45.05 -3.69 -12.16
N GLY A 48 45.39 -3.55 -10.88
CA GLY A 48 46.49 -2.70 -10.42
C GLY A 48 46.24 -1.20 -10.63
N THR A 49 44.97 -0.78 -10.72
CA THR A 49 44.56 0.61 -10.92
C THR A 49 43.42 0.97 -9.95
N SER A 50 43.37 2.23 -9.51
CA SER A 50 42.28 2.73 -8.67
C SER A 50 41.08 3.16 -9.51
N PRO A 51 39.84 3.13 -8.98
CA PRO A 51 38.64 3.55 -9.69
C PRO A 51 38.70 4.99 -10.17
N GLY A 52 38.23 5.22 -11.40
CA GLY A 52 38.01 6.53 -11.99
C GLY A 52 36.57 6.70 -12.48
N ALA A 53 36.32 7.79 -13.19
CA ALA A 53 35.05 7.98 -13.89
C ALA A 53 34.78 6.82 -14.86
N ASP A 54 33.50 6.52 -15.10
CA ASP A 54 33.04 5.49 -16.03
C ASP A 54 33.53 4.05 -15.74
N THR A 55 33.93 3.79 -14.50
CA THR A 55 34.42 2.48 -14.05
C THR A 55 33.31 1.65 -13.41
N ASP A 56 33.27 0.35 -13.69
CA ASP A 56 32.44 -0.62 -12.98
C ASP A 56 33.23 -1.32 -11.91
N LEU A 57 32.68 -1.41 -10.71
CA LEU A 57 33.33 -2.06 -9.60
C LEU A 57 32.67 -3.40 -9.35
N VAL A 58 33.47 -4.47 -9.26
CA VAL A 58 32.99 -5.80 -8.91
C VAL A 58 33.61 -6.20 -7.57
N ILE A 59 32.76 -6.35 -6.57
CA ILE A 59 33.11 -6.87 -5.26
C ILE A 59 32.59 -8.32 -5.22
N ALA A 60 33.41 -9.29 -5.60
CA ALA A 60 33.00 -10.71 -5.68
C ALA A 60 33.69 -11.62 -4.65
N THR A 61 34.82 -11.18 -4.09
CA THR A 61 35.58 -11.97 -3.12
C THR A 61 36.07 -11.10 -1.97
N ARG A 62 35.95 -11.64 -0.75
CA ARG A 62 36.79 -11.20 0.37
C ARG A 62 38.05 -12.07 0.35
N ASN A 63 39.20 -11.52 -0.02
CA ASN A 63 40.48 -12.18 0.24
C ASN A 63 41.03 -11.67 1.58
N GLY A 64 41.25 -12.60 2.53
CA GLY A 64 41.88 -12.31 3.82
C GLY A 64 40.94 -12.38 5.04
N SER A 65 41.55 -12.56 6.22
CA SER A 65 40.88 -12.64 7.54
C SER A 65 40.52 -11.28 8.16
N GLY A 66 40.78 -10.16 7.48
CA GLY A 66 40.68 -8.79 8.00
C GLY A 66 39.26 -8.17 7.97
N THR A 67 39.03 -7.21 8.87
CA THR A 67 37.80 -6.47 9.21
C THR A 67 36.90 -6.00 8.05
N ILE A 68 35.66 -5.62 8.42
CA ILE A 68 34.66 -4.91 7.61
C ILE A 68 35.31 -4.02 6.52
N PRO A 69 35.06 -4.23 5.21
CA PRO A 69 35.55 -3.33 4.17
C PRO A 69 35.06 -1.91 4.44
N THR A 70 35.93 -0.91 4.31
CA THR A 70 35.50 0.49 4.23
C THR A 70 36.06 1.03 2.92
N LEU A 71 35.32 0.77 1.85
CA LEU A 71 35.82 1.01 0.51
C LEU A 71 36.19 2.50 0.28
N LEU A 72 35.46 3.46 0.87
CA LEU A 72 35.61 4.89 0.56
C LEU A 72 36.60 5.67 1.46
N THR A 73 37.60 5.03 2.08
CA THR A 73 38.61 5.80 2.84
C THR A 73 39.60 6.49 1.89
N GLY A 74 39.57 7.82 1.81
CA GLY A 74 40.64 8.62 1.17
C GLY A 74 40.18 9.71 0.19
N ALA A 75 39.16 9.46 -0.62
CA ALA A 75 38.70 10.39 -1.66
C ALA A 75 37.21 10.22 -2.00
N ASP A 76 36.66 11.20 -2.72
CA ASP A 76 35.38 11.06 -3.40
C ASP A 76 35.59 10.28 -4.71
N TYR A 77 34.59 9.53 -5.12
CA TYR A 77 34.65 8.73 -6.34
C TYR A 77 33.43 9.01 -7.20
N THR A 78 33.66 9.12 -8.50
CA THR A 78 32.62 9.03 -9.52
C THR A 78 32.85 7.75 -10.28
N ILE A 79 31.85 6.87 -10.31
CA ILE A 79 31.90 5.57 -10.98
C ILE A 79 30.66 5.38 -11.86
N ARG A 80 30.63 4.30 -12.62
CA ARG A 80 29.47 3.89 -13.42
C ARG A 80 28.54 2.96 -12.65
N SER A 81 29.08 1.89 -12.08
CA SER A 81 28.30 0.90 -11.34
C SER A 81 29.14 0.24 -10.22
N ILE A 82 28.47 -0.36 -9.24
CA ILE A 82 29.10 -1.24 -8.25
C ILE A 82 28.25 -2.50 -8.03
N SER A 83 28.87 -3.65 -8.20
CA SER A 83 28.25 -4.96 -8.08
C SER A 83 28.81 -5.73 -6.90
N PHE A 84 27.92 -6.32 -6.10
CA PHE A 84 28.25 -7.20 -4.99
C PHE A 84 27.80 -8.62 -5.31
N ASP A 85 28.75 -9.54 -5.32
CA ASP A 85 28.48 -10.95 -5.61
C ASP A 85 29.09 -11.82 -4.50
N ASN A 86 28.23 -12.52 -3.74
CA ASN A 86 28.67 -13.43 -2.69
C ASN A 86 28.63 -14.91 -3.13
N ALA A 87 28.80 -15.21 -4.42
CA ALA A 87 28.89 -16.58 -4.93
C ALA A 87 29.97 -17.43 -4.24
N ALA A 88 31.06 -16.80 -3.79
CA ALA A 88 32.12 -17.48 -3.06
C ALA A 88 31.79 -17.74 -1.56
N GLY A 89 30.65 -17.25 -1.06
CA GLY A 89 30.20 -17.41 0.33
C GLY A 89 31.13 -16.76 1.37
N ARG A 90 31.81 -15.67 1.00
CA ARG A 90 32.85 -15.05 1.84
C ARG A 90 32.42 -13.77 2.54
N TYR A 91 31.23 -13.26 2.28
CA TYR A 91 30.68 -12.15 3.07
C TYR A 91 30.39 -12.70 4.46
N GLY A 92 30.97 -12.09 5.49
CA GLY A 92 30.70 -12.51 6.87
C GLY A 92 29.24 -12.25 7.26
N GLU A 93 28.84 -12.68 8.46
CA GLU A 93 27.46 -12.50 8.98
C GLU A 93 26.97 -11.04 8.93
N ASN A 94 27.90 -10.07 9.01
CA ASN A 94 27.62 -8.63 8.96
C ASN A 94 27.66 -8.02 7.54
N GLY A 95 27.80 -8.86 6.50
CA GLY A 95 27.87 -8.43 5.12
C GLY A 95 29.11 -7.61 4.76
N VAL A 96 29.02 -6.90 3.64
CA VAL A 96 29.96 -5.85 3.21
C VAL A 96 29.45 -4.52 3.70
N ARG A 97 30.33 -3.66 4.24
CA ARG A 97 29.96 -2.29 4.56
C ARG A 97 30.68 -1.30 3.66
N ILE A 98 30.06 -0.16 3.43
CA ILE A 98 30.61 0.91 2.59
C ILE A 98 30.44 2.22 3.35
N GLY A 99 31.57 2.78 3.76
CA GLY A 99 31.58 3.99 4.57
C GLY A 99 32.85 4.81 4.32
N PRO A 100 32.86 6.07 4.80
CA PRO A 100 33.92 7.04 4.51
C PRO A 100 35.21 6.78 5.30
N THR A 101 35.13 5.98 6.37
CA THR A 101 36.21 5.75 7.34
C THR A 101 35.89 4.58 8.28
N THR A 102 36.92 3.99 8.89
CA THR A 102 36.84 3.06 10.04
C THR A 102 37.04 3.75 11.39
N SER A 103 37.32 5.05 11.42
CA SER A 103 37.68 5.78 12.64
C SER A 103 36.48 6.48 13.27
N SER A 104 36.30 6.28 14.58
CA SER A 104 35.30 6.96 15.41
C SER A 104 35.51 8.45 15.58
N SER A 105 36.65 8.99 15.18
CA SER A 105 37.01 10.40 15.35
C SER A 105 37.06 11.19 14.04
N ALA A 106 36.77 10.56 12.90
CA ALA A 106 36.84 11.19 11.59
C ALA A 106 35.66 12.15 11.35
N THR A 107 35.89 13.27 10.67
CA THR A 107 34.86 14.28 10.37
C THR A 107 34.60 14.48 8.88
N THR A 108 35.25 13.70 8.01
CA THR A 108 35.25 13.93 6.57
C THR A 108 33.98 13.39 5.92
N VAL A 109 33.29 14.26 5.18
CA VAL A 109 32.22 13.88 4.26
C VAL A 109 32.84 13.26 3.01
N ARG A 110 32.33 12.11 2.57
CA ARG A 110 32.69 11.48 1.30
C ARG A 110 31.49 11.31 0.41
N THR A 111 31.71 11.43 -0.89
CA THR A 111 30.68 11.21 -1.91
C THR A 111 31.07 10.07 -2.83
N LEU A 112 30.17 9.12 -2.98
CA LEU A 112 30.17 8.17 -4.09
C LEU A 112 29.14 8.64 -5.11
N SER A 113 29.59 9.07 -6.28
CA SER A 113 28.73 9.56 -7.36
C SER A 113 28.58 8.51 -8.46
N PHE A 114 27.37 8.34 -8.95
CA PHE A 114 27.08 7.65 -10.21
C PHE A 114 26.88 8.70 -11.30
N GLY A 115 27.76 8.74 -12.29
CA GLY A 115 27.80 9.82 -13.28
C GLY A 115 26.85 9.63 -14.47
N THR A 116 26.44 8.39 -14.71
CA THR A 116 25.59 8.00 -15.84
C THR A 116 24.47 7.11 -15.34
N ALA A 117 23.31 7.19 -15.98
CA ALA A 117 22.25 6.21 -15.77
C ALA A 117 22.74 4.91 -16.42
N ASP A 118 22.97 3.89 -15.61
CA ASP A 118 23.23 2.53 -16.07
C ASP A 118 22.00 1.66 -15.81
N ILE A 119 21.92 0.52 -16.49
CA ILE A 119 20.86 -0.48 -16.26
C ILE A 119 20.86 -0.88 -14.78
N ASP A 120 22.04 -1.17 -14.21
CA ASP A 120 22.22 -1.48 -12.78
C ASP A 120 23.40 -0.67 -12.21
N ILE A 121 23.11 0.46 -11.56
CA ILE A 121 24.15 1.27 -10.87
C ILE A 121 24.62 0.60 -9.57
N ILE A 122 23.75 -0.17 -8.93
CA ILE A 122 24.07 -1.01 -7.76
C ILE A 122 23.43 -2.37 -7.98
N SER A 123 24.22 -3.44 -7.90
CA SER A 123 23.70 -4.82 -7.92
C SER A 123 24.15 -5.61 -6.71
N ALA A 124 23.29 -6.47 -6.17
CA ALA A 124 23.62 -7.38 -5.07
C ALA A 124 23.06 -8.79 -5.34
N THR A 125 23.96 -9.77 -5.34
CA THR A 125 23.65 -11.16 -5.71
C THR A 125 24.25 -12.21 -4.78
N ASN A 126 23.67 -13.40 -4.77
CA ASN A 126 24.15 -14.60 -4.09
C ASN A 126 24.24 -14.46 -2.56
N ASN A 127 23.16 -14.02 -1.89
CA ASN A 127 23.14 -13.69 -0.45
C ASN A 127 24.10 -12.54 -0.10
N ALA A 128 24.16 -11.50 -0.93
CA ALA A 128 24.92 -10.30 -0.65
C ALA A 128 24.15 -9.39 0.32
N THR A 129 24.58 -9.35 1.58
CA THR A 129 24.18 -8.30 2.53
C THR A 129 25.15 -7.13 2.43
N VAL A 130 24.65 -5.95 2.08
CA VAL A 130 25.47 -4.75 1.88
C VAL A 130 24.91 -3.60 2.70
N THR A 131 25.76 -2.87 3.43
CA THR A 131 25.34 -1.69 4.21
C THR A 131 26.17 -0.47 3.85
N PHE A 132 25.53 0.54 3.27
CA PHE A 132 26.07 1.90 3.15
C PHE A 132 25.84 2.65 4.47
N TRP A 133 26.93 3.10 5.10
CA TRP A 133 26.92 3.51 6.51
C TRP A 133 27.89 4.67 6.81
N ARG A 134 27.83 5.16 8.06
CA ARG A 134 28.66 6.19 8.68
C ARG A 134 29.16 5.70 10.04
N TYR A 135 30.40 6.04 10.41
CA TYR A 135 30.93 5.72 11.74
C TYR A 135 30.33 6.68 12.79
N ASN A 136 29.65 6.14 13.79
CA ASN A 136 28.67 6.88 14.60
C ASN A 136 29.25 7.64 15.81
N SER A 137 30.22 8.55 15.65
CA SER A 137 30.63 9.41 16.79
C SER A 137 31.09 10.85 16.50
N VAL A 138 31.43 11.24 15.27
CA VAL A 138 31.63 12.66 14.89
C VAL A 138 31.59 12.80 13.36
N GLY A 139 31.11 13.95 12.86
CA GLY A 139 31.28 14.60 11.54
C GLY A 139 31.32 13.83 10.19
N ALA A 140 31.84 12.61 10.10
CA ALA A 140 31.99 11.90 8.84
C ALA A 140 30.64 11.36 8.34
N SER A 141 30.35 11.61 7.07
CA SER A 141 29.16 11.08 6.39
C SER A 141 29.54 10.49 5.03
N LEU A 142 28.68 9.59 4.55
CA LEU A 142 28.70 9.12 3.17
C LEU A 142 27.45 9.65 2.47
N THR A 143 27.66 10.31 1.34
CA THR A 143 26.62 10.72 0.41
C THR A 143 26.70 9.86 -0.84
N ILE A 144 25.56 9.35 -1.28
CA ILE A 144 25.41 8.67 -2.56
C ILE A 144 24.77 9.65 -3.52
N ASN A 145 25.53 10.10 -4.52
CA ASN A 145 25.06 11.11 -5.45
C ASN A 145 24.64 10.45 -6.78
N LEU A 146 23.36 10.54 -7.11
CA LEU A 146 22.81 10.16 -8.40
C LEU A 146 23.00 11.33 -9.37
N GLY A 147 24.23 11.45 -9.89
CA GLY A 147 24.69 12.55 -10.74
C GLY A 147 24.19 12.50 -12.20
N TYR A 148 23.23 11.63 -12.48
CA TYR A 148 22.63 11.43 -13.80
C TYR A 148 21.18 11.97 -13.86
N THR A 149 20.58 11.93 -15.05
CA THR A 149 19.16 12.14 -15.29
C THR A 149 18.51 10.84 -15.77
N GLY A 150 17.20 10.69 -15.59
CA GLY A 150 16.52 9.41 -15.83
C GLY A 150 16.61 8.47 -14.63
N TYR A 151 16.49 7.16 -14.85
CA TYR A 151 16.52 6.14 -13.80
C TYR A 151 17.76 5.27 -13.92
N GLY A 152 18.41 4.99 -12.78
CA GLY A 152 19.44 3.97 -12.66
C GLY A 152 18.91 2.80 -11.84
N GLY A 153 19.23 1.57 -12.25
CA GLY A 153 18.74 0.39 -11.55
C GLY A 153 19.48 0.11 -10.25
N ILE A 154 18.73 -0.28 -9.23
CA ILE A 154 19.23 -0.95 -8.04
C ILE A 154 18.64 -2.36 -8.06
N ASN A 155 19.44 -3.33 -8.49
CA ASN A 155 19.04 -4.72 -8.67
C ASN A 155 19.50 -5.57 -7.49
N ILE A 156 18.57 -6.16 -6.77
CA ILE A 156 18.87 -6.97 -5.58
C ILE A 156 18.19 -8.31 -5.76
N ASP A 157 18.96 -9.38 -5.87
CA ASP A 157 18.41 -10.71 -6.10
C ASP A 157 17.66 -11.26 -4.88
N SER A 158 16.94 -12.37 -5.10
CA SER A 158 16.37 -13.16 -4.02
C SER A 158 17.46 -13.46 -2.99
N THR A 159 17.17 -13.22 -1.70
CA THR A 159 18.06 -13.42 -0.53
C THR A 159 19.11 -12.34 -0.25
N SER A 160 19.35 -11.40 -1.18
CA SER A 160 20.25 -10.28 -0.93
C SER A 160 19.52 -9.07 -0.33
N SER A 161 20.30 -8.18 0.28
CA SER A 161 19.80 -6.92 0.83
C SER A 161 20.82 -5.81 0.71
N VAL A 162 20.38 -4.63 0.27
CA VAL A 162 21.19 -3.40 0.32
C VAL A 162 20.53 -2.43 1.29
N THR A 163 21.29 -1.95 2.26
CA THR A 163 20.81 -1.05 3.31
C THR A 163 21.57 0.27 3.28
N PHE A 164 20.86 1.36 3.04
CA PHE A 164 21.33 2.71 3.29
C PHE A 164 20.97 3.09 4.73
N SER A 165 21.78 2.61 5.69
CA SER A 165 21.50 2.76 7.12
C SER A 165 21.66 4.19 7.58
N THR A 166 22.69 4.86 7.05
CA THR A 166 23.00 6.24 7.44
C THR A 166 23.56 7.10 6.31
N ALA A 167 23.78 6.50 5.13
CA ALA A 167 24.27 7.20 3.96
C ALA A 167 23.08 7.78 3.20
N SER A 168 23.04 9.10 3.00
CA SER A 168 21.94 9.75 2.29
C SER A 168 22.13 9.67 0.78
N ILE A 169 21.04 9.46 0.05
CA ILE A 169 21.01 9.48 -1.40
C ILE A 169 20.54 10.86 -1.87
N THR A 170 21.29 11.47 -2.78
CA THR A 170 21.09 12.83 -3.29
C THR A 170 21.19 12.85 -4.83
N GLY A 171 21.00 14.01 -5.45
CA GLY A 171 21.21 14.19 -6.89
C GLY A 171 19.91 14.18 -7.70
N THR A 172 20.04 14.28 -9.02
CA THR A 172 18.89 14.43 -9.92
C THR A 172 18.36 13.11 -10.45
N GLY A 173 19.14 12.03 -10.33
CA GLY A 173 18.77 10.71 -10.83
C GLY A 173 17.60 10.10 -10.06
N GLY A 174 16.81 9.31 -10.78
CA GLY A 174 15.81 8.41 -10.21
C GLY A 174 16.39 7.03 -9.95
N ILE A 175 15.66 6.26 -9.14
CA ILE A 175 16.00 4.87 -8.80
C ILE A 175 14.92 3.96 -9.39
N GLU A 176 15.34 2.90 -10.07
CA GLU A 176 14.47 1.77 -10.39
C GLU A 176 14.90 0.56 -9.56
N LYS A 177 14.05 0.12 -8.62
CA LYS A 177 14.29 -1.06 -7.81
C LYS A 177 13.78 -2.31 -8.55
N THR A 178 14.71 -3.19 -8.91
CA THR A 178 14.46 -4.49 -9.56
C THR A 178 14.99 -5.64 -8.71
N GLY A 179 14.71 -6.87 -9.12
CA GLY A 179 15.07 -8.08 -8.39
C GLY A 179 14.22 -8.27 -7.12
N THR A 180 14.05 -9.51 -6.70
CA THR A 180 13.11 -9.88 -5.62
C THR A 180 13.63 -9.59 -4.21
N GLY A 181 14.87 -9.12 -4.05
CA GLY A 181 15.49 -8.80 -2.76
C GLY A 181 15.05 -7.46 -2.16
N THR A 182 15.68 -7.10 -1.05
CA THR A 182 15.27 -5.94 -0.23
C THR A 182 16.22 -4.76 -0.34
N LEU A 183 15.69 -3.59 -0.66
CA LEU A 183 16.36 -2.30 -0.53
C LEU A 183 15.83 -1.59 0.73
N VAL A 184 16.69 -1.35 1.72
CA VAL A 184 16.33 -0.60 2.92
C VAL A 184 16.84 0.84 2.79
N LEU A 185 15.92 1.81 2.79
CA LEU A 185 16.25 3.23 2.87
C LEU A 185 15.98 3.67 4.31
N GLY A 186 17.02 3.89 5.10
CA GLY A 186 16.93 4.20 6.54
C GLY A 186 17.28 5.65 6.90
N THR A 187 17.41 6.52 5.90
CA THR A 187 17.72 7.95 6.11
C THR A 187 16.91 8.86 5.22
N THR A 188 16.76 10.11 5.66
CA THR A 188 16.29 11.21 4.80
C THR A 188 17.13 11.30 3.54
N ASN A 189 16.46 11.19 2.40
CA ASN A 189 17.06 11.25 1.08
C ASN A 189 16.55 12.48 0.32
N THR A 190 17.38 13.04 -0.55
CA THR A 190 17.06 14.27 -1.30
C THR A 190 17.20 14.11 -2.82
N PHE A 191 17.33 12.88 -3.32
CA PHE A 191 17.24 12.63 -4.75
C PHE A 191 15.90 13.13 -5.30
N THR A 192 15.91 13.69 -6.51
CA THR A 192 14.72 14.34 -7.11
C THR A 192 14.11 13.57 -8.26
N GLY A 193 14.80 12.57 -8.83
CA GLY A 193 14.33 11.83 -10.01
C GLY A 193 13.16 10.88 -9.77
N GLY A 194 12.84 10.57 -8.50
CA GLY A 194 11.77 9.65 -8.12
C GLY A 194 12.25 8.21 -7.89
N LEU A 195 11.34 7.37 -7.41
CA LEU A 195 11.57 5.96 -7.11
C LEU A 195 10.52 5.11 -7.84
N THR A 196 10.96 4.18 -8.68
CA THR A 196 10.12 3.13 -9.26
C THR A 196 10.44 1.81 -8.58
N ILE A 197 9.43 1.11 -8.09
CA ILE A 197 9.55 -0.22 -7.46
C ILE A 197 8.94 -1.23 -8.41
N SER A 198 9.79 -1.80 -9.27
CA SER A 198 9.40 -2.78 -10.28
C SER A 198 9.31 -4.19 -9.67
N GLU A 199 10.21 -4.54 -8.74
CA GLU A 199 10.24 -5.86 -8.09
C GLU A 199 10.80 -5.80 -6.65
N GLY A 200 10.51 -6.84 -5.87
CA GLY A 200 11.02 -7.03 -4.52
C GLY A 200 10.49 -6.00 -3.53
N VAL A 201 11.28 -5.68 -2.51
CA VAL A 201 10.86 -4.82 -1.39
C VAL A 201 11.73 -3.56 -1.33
N VAL A 202 11.10 -2.40 -1.20
CA VAL A 202 11.72 -1.21 -0.60
C VAL A 202 11.17 -1.04 0.80
N SER A 203 12.04 -1.08 1.81
CA SER A 203 11.66 -0.91 3.21
C SER A 203 12.07 0.48 3.70
N ILE A 204 11.12 1.18 4.34
CA ILE A 204 11.30 2.52 4.91
C ILE A 204 10.75 2.58 6.34
N ASP A 205 11.36 3.40 7.18
CA ASP A 205 10.85 3.78 8.49
C ASP A 205 10.35 5.23 8.54
N ASN A 206 10.58 6.02 7.47
CA ASN A 206 10.10 7.38 7.35
C ASN A 206 9.85 7.76 5.88
N ALA A 207 8.77 8.51 5.62
CA ALA A 207 8.45 9.01 4.28
C ALA A 207 9.50 9.99 3.72
N ALA A 208 10.37 10.57 4.56
CA ALA A 208 11.52 11.36 4.13
C ALA A 208 12.61 10.51 3.43
N ASN A 209 12.53 9.18 3.54
CA ASN A 209 13.49 8.26 2.91
C ASN A 209 13.20 8.08 1.41
N LEU A 210 12.02 8.48 0.95
CA LEU A 210 11.56 8.34 -0.44
C LEU A 210 12.02 9.49 -1.37
N GLY A 211 13.03 10.26 -0.97
CA GLY A 211 13.56 11.37 -1.76
C GLY A 211 12.86 12.71 -1.49
N SER A 212 13.26 13.73 -2.25
CA SER A 212 12.91 15.13 -2.00
C SER A 212 11.42 15.44 -2.17
N THR A 213 10.89 16.28 -1.28
CA THR A 213 9.56 16.91 -1.39
C THR A 213 9.64 18.44 -1.55
N ALA A 214 10.84 18.98 -1.80
CA ALA A 214 11.07 20.42 -1.93
C ALA A 214 10.41 21.04 -3.16
N SER A 215 10.06 20.22 -4.15
CA SER A 215 9.30 20.62 -5.34
C SER A 215 8.35 19.49 -5.73
N VAL A 216 7.29 19.82 -6.47
CA VAL A 216 6.34 18.82 -6.94
C VAL A 216 7.06 17.86 -7.90
N ASN A 217 7.07 16.57 -7.54
CA ASN A 217 7.44 15.49 -8.44
C ASN A 217 6.19 14.63 -8.65
N THR A 218 5.61 14.70 -9.85
CA THR A 218 4.41 13.94 -10.18
C THR A 218 4.65 12.43 -10.21
N ASN A 219 5.89 11.97 -10.37
CA ASN A 219 6.30 10.57 -10.38
C ASN A 219 7.29 10.30 -9.23
N GLY A 220 7.04 10.89 -8.05
CA GLY A 220 7.93 10.77 -6.90
C GLY A 220 8.07 9.32 -6.43
N VAL A 221 6.98 8.55 -6.43
CA VAL A 221 6.98 7.10 -6.21
C VAL A 221 6.05 6.42 -7.21
N ILE A 222 6.55 5.40 -7.90
CA ILE A 222 5.81 4.50 -8.77
C ILE A 222 5.95 3.09 -8.19
N ILE A 223 4.84 2.42 -7.88
CA ILE A 223 4.84 1.00 -7.52
C ILE A 223 4.29 0.23 -8.71
N ASN A 224 5.09 -0.69 -9.25
CA ASN A 224 4.80 -1.40 -10.50
C ASN A 224 5.28 -2.86 -10.44
N GLY A 225 4.74 -3.64 -9.51
CA GLY A 225 5.00 -5.07 -9.31
C GLY A 225 5.68 -5.40 -7.98
N GLY A 226 6.38 -4.44 -7.36
CA GLY A 226 7.03 -4.62 -6.06
C GLY A 226 6.21 -4.14 -4.86
N THR A 227 6.87 -4.18 -3.70
CA THR A 227 6.31 -3.78 -2.40
C THR A 227 7.06 -2.58 -1.83
N LEU A 228 6.32 -1.55 -1.42
CA LEU A 228 6.82 -0.57 -0.46
C LEU A 228 6.37 -1.01 0.94
N GLN A 229 7.33 -1.37 1.79
CA GLN A 229 7.10 -1.74 3.18
C GLN A 229 7.40 -0.55 4.09
N VAL A 230 6.45 -0.20 4.94
CA VAL A 230 6.56 0.88 5.93
C VAL A 230 6.59 0.29 7.33
N THR A 231 7.72 0.46 8.02
CA THR A 231 7.99 -0.15 9.33
C THR A 231 8.07 0.86 10.48
N GLY A 232 7.97 2.16 10.20
CA GLY A 232 8.10 3.22 11.21
C GLY A 232 6.77 3.86 11.60
N GLY A 233 6.50 3.93 12.90
CA GLY A 233 5.25 4.36 13.56
C GLY A 233 4.27 5.23 12.75
N ALA A 234 4.27 6.54 12.94
CA ALA A 234 3.40 7.45 12.20
C ALA A 234 4.20 8.24 11.17
N THR A 235 4.05 7.92 9.88
CA THR A 235 4.78 8.58 8.79
C THR A 235 3.82 9.15 7.76
N ALA A 236 4.08 10.37 7.30
CA ALA A 236 3.25 11.05 6.31
C ALA A 236 4.04 11.37 5.04
N SER A 237 3.53 10.94 3.90
CA SER A 237 4.01 11.38 2.60
C SER A 237 3.27 12.65 2.16
N PHE A 238 4.01 13.74 2.05
CA PHE A 238 3.49 15.04 1.64
C PHE A 238 3.03 15.08 0.17
N ALA A 239 2.13 16.03 -0.13
CA ALA A 239 1.47 16.19 -1.42
C ALA A 239 2.38 16.51 -2.62
N ASN A 240 3.60 17.00 -2.36
CA ASN A 240 4.59 17.22 -3.42
C ASN A 240 5.17 15.90 -3.97
N ARG A 241 4.89 14.77 -3.32
CA ARG A 241 5.23 13.43 -3.82
C ARG A 241 4.02 12.84 -4.53
N GLY A 242 4.10 12.79 -5.84
CA GLY A 242 3.11 12.10 -6.66
C GLY A 242 3.30 10.58 -6.52
N TRP A 243 2.20 9.90 -6.14
CA TRP A 243 2.12 8.45 -6.12
C TRP A 243 1.55 7.93 -7.41
N ARG A 244 2.16 6.87 -7.94
CA ARG A 244 1.70 6.17 -9.12
C ARG A 244 1.61 4.66 -8.90
N VAL A 245 0.60 4.06 -9.51
CA VAL A 245 0.47 2.61 -9.67
C VAL A 245 0.70 2.29 -11.14
N GLY A 246 1.63 1.38 -11.43
CA GLY A 246 1.91 0.92 -12.78
C GLY A 246 1.03 -0.26 -13.19
N ALA A 247 1.17 -0.74 -14.42
CA ALA A 247 0.35 -1.80 -15.02
C ALA A 247 0.44 -3.13 -14.27
N GLN A 248 1.58 -3.42 -13.62
CA GLN A 248 1.74 -4.64 -12.81
C GLN A 248 1.11 -4.51 -11.41
N GLY A 249 0.51 -3.36 -11.09
CA GLY A 249 -0.01 -3.08 -9.76
C GLY A 249 1.11 -2.84 -8.75
N GLY A 250 0.81 -2.98 -7.47
CA GLY A 250 1.81 -2.79 -6.43
C GLY A 250 1.29 -3.04 -5.02
N THR A 251 2.20 -3.34 -4.11
CA THR A 251 1.86 -3.58 -2.70
C THR A 251 2.34 -2.44 -1.81
N LEU A 252 1.44 -1.94 -0.97
CA LEU A 252 1.73 -1.11 0.20
C LEU A 252 1.59 -1.99 1.44
N GLU A 253 2.71 -2.36 2.04
CA GLU A 253 2.75 -3.15 3.26
C GLU A 253 3.00 -2.22 4.46
N VAL A 254 2.07 -2.19 5.42
CA VAL A 254 2.19 -1.35 6.61
C VAL A 254 2.29 -2.25 7.84
N ALA A 255 3.41 -2.16 8.56
CA ALA A 255 3.67 -3.01 9.73
C ALA A 255 2.64 -2.78 10.85
N GLU A 256 2.56 -3.71 11.80
CA GLU A 256 1.73 -3.57 13.00
C GLU A 256 2.07 -2.28 13.77
N ASP A 257 1.06 -1.65 14.37
CA ASP A 257 1.17 -0.38 15.09
C ASP A 257 1.74 0.80 14.27
N VAL A 258 1.80 0.66 12.95
CA VAL A 258 2.23 1.71 12.01
C VAL A 258 1.02 2.32 11.32
N THR A 259 1.02 3.64 11.19
CA THR A 259 0.11 4.38 10.30
C THR A 259 0.92 5.10 9.24
N PHE A 260 0.71 4.71 7.98
CA PHE A 260 1.26 5.40 6.81
C PHE A 260 0.19 6.28 6.18
N ARG A 261 0.44 7.59 6.14
CA ARG A 261 -0.48 8.59 5.57
C ARG A 261 0.01 9.02 4.19
N ILE A 262 -0.80 8.87 3.16
CA ILE A 262 -0.54 9.45 1.84
C ILE A 262 -1.44 10.66 1.71
N LEU A 263 -0.85 11.85 1.49
CA LEU A 263 -1.61 13.09 1.34
C LEU A 263 -1.70 13.51 -0.13
N GLY A 264 -2.90 13.88 -0.57
CA GLY A 264 -3.16 14.58 -1.83
C GLY A 264 -3.53 13.69 -3.00
N SER A 265 -2.67 12.77 -3.46
CA SER A 265 -3.00 11.99 -4.66
C SER A 265 -2.29 10.65 -4.81
N MET A 266 -3.01 9.72 -5.43
CA MET A 266 -2.51 8.49 -6.03
C MET A 266 -3.21 8.29 -7.37
N ARG A 267 -2.46 8.04 -8.44
CA ARG A 267 -3.02 7.87 -9.79
C ARG A 267 -2.37 6.69 -10.46
N ASN A 268 -2.88 6.25 -11.59
CA ASN A 268 -2.11 5.35 -12.43
C ASN A 268 -1.02 6.10 -13.19
N VAL A 269 0.03 5.39 -13.56
CA VAL A 269 0.81 5.76 -14.74
C VAL A 269 -0.15 5.87 -15.93
N SER A 270 0.07 6.84 -16.81
CA SER A 270 -0.91 7.18 -17.86
C SER A 270 -1.21 5.98 -18.75
N GLY A 271 -2.49 5.58 -18.82
CA GLY A 271 -2.94 4.45 -19.64
C GLY A 271 -2.78 3.08 -18.99
N GLU A 272 -2.33 3.03 -17.74
CA GLU A 272 -2.18 1.80 -16.96
C GLU A 272 -3.30 1.68 -15.92
N ASP A 273 -3.58 0.47 -15.46
CA ASP A 273 -4.71 0.12 -14.59
C ASP A 273 -4.38 -1.03 -13.63
N GLY A 274 -3.13 -1.07 -13.13
CA GLY A 274 -2.74 -2.09 -12.15
C GLY A 274 -3.44 -1.94 -10.80
N VAL A 275 -3.60 -3.07 -10.11
CA VAL A 275 -4.25 -3.17 -8.80
C VAL A 275 -3.33 -2.67 -7.70
N LEU A 276 -3.85 -1.83 -6.80
CA LEU A 276 -3.16 -1.50 -5.55
C LEU A 276 -3.54 -2.50 -4.46
N VAL A 277 -2.56 -3.09 -3.79
CA VAL A 277 -2.78 -4.03 -2.69
C VAL A 277 -2.27 -3.44 -1.38
N LYS A 278 -3.12 -3.39 -0.36
CA LYS A 278 -2.76 -3.07 1.03
C LYS A 278 -2.58 -4.36 1.83
N THR A 279 -1.40 -4.54 2.41
CA THR A 279 -1.05 -5.66 3.30
C THR A 279 -0.45 -5.16 4.63
N GLY A 280 -0.11 -6.09 5.51
CA GLY A 280 0.41 -5.80 6.85
C GLY A 280 -0.69 -5.32 7.81
N ALA A 281 -0.49 -5.53 9.11
CA ALA A 281 -1.50 -5.30 10.14
C ALA A 281 -1.80 -3.82 10.43
N GLY A 282 -0.94 -2.90 9.99
CA GLY A 282 -1.11 -1.46 10.25
C GLY A 282 -2.11 -0.77 9.34
N THR A 283 -2.14 0.56 9.45
CA THR A 283 -3.12 1.44 8.79
C THR A 283 -2.49 2.20 7.62
N LEU A 284 -3.09 2.10 6.44
CA LEU A 284 -2.87 3.03 5.33
C LEU A 284 -3.98 4.08 5.35
N SER A 285 -3.63 5.34 5.61
CA SER A 285 -4.57 6.48 5.62
C SER A 285 -4.43 7.30 4.34
N LEU A 286 -5.54 7.48 3.63
CA LEU A 286 -5.64 8.37 2.48
C LEU A 286 -6.33 9.67 2.90
N GLU A 287 -5.74 10.81 2.53
CA GLU A 287 -6.12 12.12 3.06
C GLU A 287 -6.00 13.24 2.03
N ASN A 288 -7.03 14.06 1.90
CA ASN A 288 -6.94 15.25 1.07
C ASN A 288 -5.94 16.27 1.66
N THR A 289 -5.38 17.10 0.78
CA THR A 289 -4.70 18.33 1.19
C THR A 289 -5.72 19.37 1.66
N SER A 290 -5.25 20.40 2.38
CA SER A 290 -6.07 21.56 2.80
C SER A 290 -6.78 22.30 1.65
N THR A 291 -6.43 22.00 0.40
CA THR A 291 -7.03 22.57 -0.82
C THR A 291 -8.24 21.77 -1.34
N GLY A 292 -8.64 20.68 -0.66
CA GLY A 292 -9.95 20.04 -0.83
C GLY A 292 -10.22 19.27 -2.13
N THR A 293 -9.23 19.08 -3.01
CA THR A 293 -9.41 18.26 -4.23
C THR A 293 -8.89 16.84 -3.98
N SER A 294 -9.75 15.83 -4.12
CA SER A 294 -9.32 14.44 -4.02
C SER A 294 -8.55 14.00 -5.25
N GLY A 295 -7.34 13.50 -5.05
CA GLY A 295 -6.44 13.09 -6.12
C GLY A 295 -6.20 11.58 -6.22
N TYR A 296 -6.96 10.75 -5.50
CA TYR A 296 -6.82 9.28 -5.47
C TYR A 296 -7.57 8.62 -6.63
N ALA A 297 -7.13 8.92 -7.84
CA ALA A 297 -7.83 8.64 -9.08
C ALA A 297 -7.23 7.45 -9.87
N HIS A 298 -6.70 6.43 -9.18
CA HIS A 298 -6.29 5.17 -9.83
C HIS A 298 -7.50 4.32 -10.19
N THR A 299 -7.51 3.74 -11.38
CA THR A 299 -8.68 3.00 -11.93
C THR A 299 -8.52 1.49 -11.90
N GLY A 300 -7.35 0.98 -11.46
CA GLY A 300 -7.05 -0.45 -11.45
C GLY A 300 -7.65 -1.24 -10.28
N GLY A 301 -8.39 -0.56 -9.40
CA GLY A 301 -8.95 -1.16 -8.19
C GLY A 301 -7.99 -1.20 -7.01
N THR A 302 -8.57 -1.50 -5.85
CA THR A 302 -7.84 -1.60 -4.58
C THR A 302 -8.23 -2.87 -3.86
N VAL A 303 -7.25 -3.60 -3.33
CA VAL A 303 -7.48 -4.79 -2.49
C VAL A 303 -6.89 -4.53 -1.11
N VAL A 304 -7.71 -4.64 -0.07
CA VAL A 304 -7.27 -4.64 1.33
C VAL A 304 -7.16 -6.10 1.77
N SER A 305 -5.94 -6.63 1.74
CA SER A 305 -5.67 -8.03 2.12
C SER A 305 -5.46 -8.20 3.63
N ALA A 306 -4.98 -7.16 4.32
CA ALA A 306 -4.78 -7.17 5.77
C ALA A 306 -4.67 -5.74 6.33
N GLY A 307 -4.94 -5.61 7.64
CA GLY A 307 -4.91 -4.35 8.37
C GLY A 307 -6.00 -3.38 7.91
N THR A 308 -5.76 -2.09 8.07
CA THR A 308 -6.77 -1.05 7.83
C THR A 308 -6.43 -0.20 6.61
N LEU A 309 -7.41 -0.01 5.73
CA LEU A 309 -7.45 1.11 4.79
C LEU A 309 -8.40 2.18 5.36
N LEU A 310 -7.85 3.34 5.72
CA LEU A 310 -8.60 4.48 6.24
C LEU A 310 -8.81 5.51 5.13
N LEU A 311 -10.08 5.79 4.81
CA LEU A 311 -10.50 6.84 3.88
C LEU A 311 -11.07 8.03 4.67
N ASN A 312 -10.30 9.10 4.81
CA ASN A 312 -10.78 10.29 5.51
C ASN A 312 -11.93 10.98 4.77
N ALA A 313 -12.72 11.76 5.51
CA ALA A 313 -13.83 12.54 4.98
C ALA A 313 -13.44 13.35 3.72
N GLY A 314 -14.24 13.22 2.67
CA GLY A 314 -14.03 13.89 1.38
C GLY A 314 -12.98 13.25 0.47
N VAL A 315 -12.31 12.18 0.89
CA VAL A 315 -11.47 11.38 -0.02
C VAL A 315 -12.35 10.53 -0.92
N THR A 316 -12.05 10.49 -2.20
CA THR A 316 -12.64 9.54 -3.15
C THR A 316 -11.56 8.58 -3.61
N LEU A 317 -11.68 7.31 -3.24
CA LEU A 317 -10.83 6.23 -3.70
C LEU A 317 -11.30 5.76 -5.08
N GLY A 318 -10.45 5.93 -6.08
CA GLY A 318 -10.71 5.55 -7.45
C GLY A 318 -11.36 6.65 -8.29
N ARG A 319 -11.74 6.30 -9.52
CA ARG A 319 -12.61 7.11 -10.38
C ARG A 319 -13.79 6.27 -10.84
N ASP A 320 -14.90 6.93 -11.14
CA ASP A 320 -16.07 6.30 -11.75
C ASP A 320 -15.67 5.53 -13.02
N GLU A 321 -16.25 4.35 -13.21
CA GLU A 321 -15.91 3.31 -14.22
C GLU A 321 -14.58 2.55 -14.00
N GLY A 322 -13.82 2.85 -12.96
CA GLY A 322 -12.68 2.04 -12.53
C GLY A 322 -13.10 0.76 -11.79
N ALA A 323 -12.18 -0.20 -11.67
CA ALA A 323 -12.36 -1.31 -10.73
C ALA A 323 -12.46 -0.76 -9.31
N GLY A 324 -13.36 -1.31 -8.49
CA GLY A 324 -13.63 -0.81 -7.15
C GLY A 324 -12.73 -1.41 -6.07
N LEU A 325 -13.30 -1.60 -4.88
CA LEU A 325 -12.60 -2.05 -3.70
C LEU A 325 -12.95 -3.50 -3.36
N THR A 326 -11.95 -4.30 -3.02
CA THR A 326 -12.15 -5.59 -2.35
C THR A 326 -11.54 -5.55 -0.95
N VAL A 327 -12.30 -5.94 0.06
CA VAL A 327 -11.81 -6.08 1.45
C VAL A 327 -11.85 -7.55 1.84
N ALA A 328 -10.70 -8.11 2.19
CA ALA A 328 -10.57 -9.51 2.58
C ALA A 328 -11.10 -9.75 4.01
N SER A 329 -11.36 -11.03 4.33
CA SER A 329 -11.74 -11.45 5.68
C SER A 329 -10.71 -10.99 6.72
N GLY A 330 -11.17 -10.39 7.82
CA GLY A 330 -10.34 -9.84 8.88
C GLY A 330 -9.61 -8.54 8.55
N ALA A 331 -9.73 -8.02 7.32
CA ALA A 331 -9.23 -6.70 6.95
C ALA A 331 -10.31 -5.62 7.18
N THR A 332 -9.86 -4.38 7.37
CA THR A 332 -10.73 -3.27 7.75
C THR A 332 -10.75 -2.17 6.68
N LEU A 333 -11.95 -1.76 6.27
CA LEU A 333 -12.20 -0.47 5.63
C LEU A 333 -12.70 0.50 6.70
N ALA A 334 -12.03 1.62 6.88
CA ALA A 334 -12.39 2.61 7.88
C ALA A 334 -12.64 3.99 7.26
N GLY A 335 -13.43 4.81 7.96
CA GLY A 335 -13.59 6.24 7.69
C GLY A 335 -14.93 6.62 7.05
N SER A 336 -14.95 7.79 6.42
CA SER A 336 -16.14 8.42 5.83
C SER A 336 -15.84 9.03 4.46
N GLY A 337 -14.99 8.34 3.69
CA GLY A 337 -14.69 8.66 2.31
C GLY A 337 -15.73 8.11 1.33
N THR A 338 -15.40 8.22 0.04
CA THR A 338 -16.14 7.62 -1.07
C THR A 338 -15.27 6.58 -1.75
N VAL A 339 -15.85 5.45 -2.15
CA VAL A 339 -15.23 4.43 -2.98
C VAL A 339 -15.92 4.43 -4.35
N ALA A 340 -15.13 4.56 -5.41
CA ALA A 340 -15.64 4.44 -6.77
C ALA A 340 -15.62 3.00 -7.26
N GLY A 341 -16.54 2.67 -8.17
CA GLY A 341 -16.62 1.36 -8.81
C GLY A 341 -17.24 0.26 -7.93
N ASP A 342 -17.46 -0.90 -8.53
CA ASP A 342 -18.10 -2.04 -7.86
C ASP A 342 -17.19 -2.61 -6.78
N SER A 343 -17.74 -2.74 -5.57
CA SER A 343 -17.01 -3.11 -4.37
C SER A 343 -17.55 -4.38 -3.73
N VAL A 344 -16.65 -5.15 -3.15
CA VAL A 344 -16.93 -6.45 -2.51
C VAL A 344 -16.26 -6.48 -1.14
N LEU A 345 -17.06 -6.78 -0.11
CA LEU A 345 -16.55 -7.13 1.21
C LEU A 345 -16.68 -8.65 1.35
N ALA A 346 -15.56 -9.32 1.61
CA ALA A 346 -15.58 -10.75 1.89
C ALA A 346 -16.23 -11.04 3.25
N ASP A 347 -16.69 -12.28 3.45
CA ASP A 347 -17.20 -12.72 4.75
C ASP A 347 -16.15 -12.49 5.86
N GLY A 348 -16.58 -11.87 6.97
CA GLY A 348 -15.69 -11.47 8.06
C GLY A 348 -14.81 -10.25 7.77
N ALA A 349 -15.01 -9.52 6.66
CA ALA A 349 -14.46 -8.18 6.51
C ALA A 349 -15.05 -7.22 7.56
N ILE A 350 -14.29 -6.20 7.93
CA ILE A 350 -14.69 -5.22 8.94
C ILE A 350 -14.87 -3.85 8.26
N VAL A 351 -15.97 -3.18 8.57
CA VAL A 351 -16.22 -1.80 8.15
C VAL A 351 -16.40 -0.93 9.39
N ASP A 352 -15.49 0.02 9.58
CA ASP A 352 -15.48 0.95 10.71
C ASP A 352 -15.80 2.37 10.20
N ILE A 353 -17.08 2.74 10.27
CA ILE A 353 -17.52 4.04 9.77
C ILE A 353 -17.22 5.04 10.86
N GLY A 354 -16.48 6.08 10.50
CA GLY A 354 -16.08 7.08 11.48
C GLY A 354 -15.57 8.34 10.81
N THR A 355 -15.79 9.49 11.46
CA THR A 355 -15.25 10.75 10.98
C THR A 355 -13.93 11.03 11.65
N TYR A 356 -12.88 11.23 10.85
CA TYR A 356 -11.55 11.56 11.34
C TYR A 356 -11.27 13.04 11.13
N SER A 357 -10.96 13.76 12.20
CA SER A 357 -10.52 15.16 12.17
C SER A 357 -9.06 15.24 12.60
N ALA A 358 -8.21 15.76 11.73
CA ALA A 358 -6.76 15.85 11.94
C ALA A 358 -6.08 14.51 12.33
N GLY A 359 -6.62 13.37 11.88
CA GLY A 359 -6.10 12.04 12.20
C GLY A 359 -6.57 11.45 13.53
N VAL A 360 -7.55 12.08 14.19
CA VAL A 360 -8.20 11.56 15.40
C VAL A 360 -9.66 11.23 15.06
N LEU A 361 -10.12 10.05 15.47
CA LEU A 361 -11.53 9.66 15.38
C LEU A 361 -12.37 10.64 16.20
N SER A 362 -13.50 11.08 15.63
CA SER A 362 -14.45 11.96 16.30
C SER A 362 -15.81 11.28 16.38
N ASP A 363 -16.57 11.61 17.43
CA ASP A 363 -17.96 11.16 17.65
C ASP A 363 -18.96 11.80 16.65
N ALA A 364 -18.47 12.29 15.52
CA ALA A 364 -19.30 12.88 14.48
C ALA A 364 -19.75 11.79 13.52
N ILE A 365 -21.05 11.74 13.30
CA ILE A 365 -21.69 10.88 12.30
C ILE A 365 -21.00 11.02 10.94
N GLY A 366 -20.47 9.91 10.44
CA GLY A 366 -19.81 9.75 9.16
C GLY A 366 -20.72 9.17 8.09
N THR A 367 -20.31 9.34 6.84
CA THR A 367 -20.93 8.67 5.69
C THR A 367 -19.85 8.04 4.85
N LEU A 368 -19.89 6.71 4.73
CA LEU A 368 -19.06 5.97 3.79
C LEU A 368 -19.86 5.77 2.50
N ALA A 369 -19.41 6.38 1.42
CA ALA A 369 -20.14 6.39 0.15
C ALA A 369 -19.54 5.40 -0.86
N PHE A 370 -20.40 4.83 -1.71
CA PHE A 370 -20.03 3.97 -2.83
C PHE A 370 -20.68 4.47 -4.12
N THR A 371 -19.91 4.66 -5.19
CA THR A 371 -20.46 5.09 -6.49
C THR A 371 -20.90 3.92 -7.37
N GLY A 372 -20.34 2.72 -7.15
CA GLY A 372 -20.76 1.47 -7.80
C GLY A 372 -21.55 0.55 -6.87
N ASN A 373 -21.82 -0.65 -7.35
CA ASN A 373 -22.51 -1.69 -6.57
C ASN A 373 -21.69 -2.08 -5.34
N LEU A 374 -22.37 -2.53 -4.28
CA LEU A 374 -21.74 -3.02 -3.06
C LEU A 374 -22.31 -4.40 -2.70
N SER A 375 -21.44 -5.40 -2.62
CA SER A 375 -21.76 -6.70 -2.01
C SER A 375 -21.09 -6.78 -0.63
N VAL A 376 -21.86 -7.05 0.42
CA VAL A 376 -21.37 -7.00 1.80
C VAL A 376 -21.12 -8.35 2.47
N GLY A 377 -21.59 -9.46 1.87
CA GLY A 377 -21.43 -10.80 2.46
C GLY A 377 -21.85 -10.86 3.94
N ASP A 378 -21.09 -11.61 4.74
CA ASP A 378 -21.17 -11.64 6.22
C ASP A 378 -20.16 -10.67 6.88
N ALA A 379 -20.02 -9.45 6.35
CA ALA A 379 -19.15 -8.43 6.93
C ALA A 379 -19.71 -7.84 8.23
N SER A 380 -18.84 -7.39 9.13
CA SER A 380 -19.21 -6.67 10.36
C SER A 380 -19.10 -5.15 10.16
N PHE A 381 -20.07 -4.41 10.68
CA PHE A 381 -20.14 -2.96 10.55
C PHE A 381 -20.22 -2.28 11.92
N PHE A 382 -19.41 -1.25 12.12
CA PHE A 382 -19.46 -0.37 13.28
C PHE A 382 -20.22 0.90 12.89
N PHE A 383 -21.25 1.23 13.69
CA PHE A 383 -22.09 2.41 13.49
C PHE A 383 -22.25 3.18 14.80
N ASP A 384 -21.99 4.47 14.75
CA ASP A 384 -22.39 5.41 15.78
C ASP A 384 -23.83 5.90 15.56
N LEU A 385 -24.61 5.98 16.65
CA LEU A 385 -25.99 6.46 16.67
C LEU A 385 -26.10 7.67 17.60
N ALA A 386 -26.39 8.85 17.06
CA ALA A 386 -26.54 10.09 17.81
C ALA A 386 -28.03 10.42 18.01
N THR A 387 -28.42 11.69 17.92
CA THR A 387 -29.82 12.14 17.98
C THR A 387 -30.72 11.37 17.01
N THR A 388 -32.01 11.24 17.32
CA THR A 388 -32.97 10.49 16.49
C THR A 388 -32.84 10.79 14.99
N GLY A 389 -32.56 9.74 14.20
CA GLY A 389 -32.37 9.84 12.75
C GLY A 389 -30.94 10.15 12.30
N ALA A 390 -30.03 10.43 13.21
CA ALA A 390 -28.61 10.63 12.94
C ALA A 390 -27.83 9.36 13.33
N SER A 391 -27.35 8.67 12.31
CA SER A 391 -26.49 7.50 12.43
C SER A 391 -25.41 7.58 11.38
N ASP A 392 -24.29 6.92 11.65
CA ASP A 392 -23.35 6.56 10.60
C ASP A 392 -24.11 5.90 9.43
N LEU A 393 -23.60 6.13 8.23
CA LEU A 393 -24.33 5.78 7.02
C LEU A 393 -23.41 5.14 5.99
N VAL A 394 -23.83 4.00 5.46
CA VAL A 394 -23.36 3.50 4.17
C VAL A 394 -24.30 4.01 3.09
N GLN A 395 -23.77 4.81 2.16
CA GLN A 395 -24.56 5.43 1.11
C GLN A 395 -24.12 4.95 -0.27
N LEU A 396 -25.06 4.46 -1.08
CA LEU A 396 -24.82 4.12 -2.47
C LEU A 396 -25.35 5.23 -3.39
N ALA A 397 -24.65 5.46 -4.50
CA ALA A 397 -25.09 6.37 -5.56
C ALA A 397 -26.35 5.87 -6.27
N ALA A 398 -27.01 6.77 -7.00
CA ALA A 398 -28.19 6.41 -7.78
C ALA A 398 -27.84 5.35 -8.85
N GLY A 399 -28.65 4.29 -8.93
CA GLY A 399 -28.46 3.16 -9.83
C GLY A 399 -27.51 2.08 -9.30
N ALA A 400 -26.83 2.29 -8.17
CA ALA A 400 -25.99 1.28 -7.55
C ALA A 400 -26.81 0.34 -6.64
N VAL A 401 -26.59 -0.96 -6.80
CA VAL A 401 -27.27 -2.02 -6.05
C VAL A 401 -26.47 -2.40 -4.81
N LEU A 402 -27.16 -2.48 -3.67
CA LEU A 402 -26.66 -3.11 -2.46
C LEU A 402 -27.12 -4.57 -2.44
N ASP A 403 -26.17 -5.49 -2.33
CA ASP A 403 -26.41 -6.93 -2.13
C ASP A 403 -25.96 -7.34 -0.73
N ILE A 404 -26.93 -7.69 0.12
CA ILE A 404 -26.72 -8.15 1.51
C ILE A 404 -26.60 -9.67 1.64
N GLY A 405 -26.58 -10.40 0.50
CA GLY A 405 -26.62 -11.85 0.52
C GLY A 405 -27.95 -12.41 1.02
N SER A 406 -28.06 -13.74 1.07
CA SER A 406 -29.31 -14.43 1.44
C SER A 406 -29.19 -15.05 2.83
N GLY A 407 -29.81 -14.40 3.83
CA GLY A 407 -29.90 -14.92 5.19
C GLY A 407 -28.62 -14.81 6.01
N VAL A 408 -27.67 -13.99 5.56
CA VAL A 408 -26.36 -13.81 6.22
C VAL A 408 -26.24 -12.48 6.96
N PHE A 409 -26.97 -11.45 6.53
CA PHE A 409 -26.91 -10.13 7.16
C PHE A 409 -28.03 -9.93 8.16
N ASP A 410 -27.70 -9.73 9.44
CA ASP A 410 -28.65 -9.42 10.50
C ASP A 410 -28.04 -8.53 11.60
N LEU A 411 -28.59 -8.54 12.82
CA LEU A 411 -28.12 -7.69 13.92
C LEU A 411 -26.75 -8.13 14.45
N ASP A 412 -26.34 -9.40 14.27
CA ASP A 412 -25.03 -9.90 14.71
C ASP A 412 -23.88 -9.30 13.87
N ASN A 413 -24.19 -8.83 12.66
CA ASN A 413 -23.25 -8.08 11.81
C ASN A 413 -23.01 -6.65 12.30
N LEU A 414 -23.76 -6.14 13.27
CA LEU A 414 -23.73 -4.74 13.67
C LEU A 414 -23.12 -4.55 15.06
N GLN A 415 -22.09 -3.70 15.12
CA GLN A 415 -21.57 -3.13 16.37
C GLN A 415 -22.07 -1.70 16.48
N LEU A 416 -22.98 -1.45 17.41
CA LEU A 416 -23.69 -0.18 17.54
C LEU A 416 -23.21 0.59 18.77
N THR A 417 -22.81 1.85 18.59
CA THR A 417 -22.43 2.75 19.68
C THR A 417 -23.48 3.84 19.84
N ALA A 418 -24.12 3.92 21.00
CA ALA A 418 -25.00 5.04 21.33
C ALA A 418 -24.17 6.25 21.77
N LEU A 419 -24.31 7.37 21.05
CA LEU A 419 -23.67 8.64 21.35
C LEU A 419 -24.61 9.58 22.13
N ALA A 420 -24.07 10.73 22.52
CA ALA A 420 -24.84 11.77 23.19
C ALA A 420 -26.08 12.17 22.35
N GLY A 421 -27.26 12.06 22.96
CA GLY A 421 -28.54 12.39 22.32
C GLY A 421 -29.27 11.19 21.70
N PHE A 422 -28.72 9.98 21.78
CA PHE A 422 -29.41 8.75 21.41
C PHE A 422 -30.76 8.59 22.12
N ASP A 423 -31.82 8.32 21.36
CA ASP A 423 -33.17 8.17 21.86
C ASP A 423 -34.02 7.27 20.93
N ASP A 424 -35.25 6.98 21.31
CA ASP A 424 -36.17 6.20 20.49
C ASP A 424 -36.40 6.83 19.11
N GLY A 425 -36.58 5.99 18.10
CA GLY A 425 -36.88 6.42 16.75
C GLY A 425 -36.31 5.52 15.66
N LEU A 426 -36.11 6.08 14.47
CA LEU A 426 -35.66 5.35 13.29
C LEU A 426 -34.30 5.89 12.85
N TYR A 427 -33.32 5.00 12.72
CA TYR A 427 -31.97 5.28 12.26
C TYR A 427 -31.73 4.57 10.93
N THR A 428 -31.11 5.25 9.96
CA THR A 428 -30.84 4.69 8.63
C THR A 428 -29.37 4.31 8.55
N LEU A 429 -29.09 3.01 8.43
CA LEU A 429 -27.72 2.48 8.41
C LEU A 429 -27.20 2.35 6.98
N PHE A 430 -28.07 1.95 6.05
CA PHE A 430 -27.76 1.86 4.63
C PHE A 430 -28.82 2.60 3.80
N SER A 431 -28.39 3.30 2.76
CA SER A 431 -29.27 3.99 1.81
C SER A 431 -28.84 3.76 0.36
N THR A 432 -29.79 3.37 -0.48
CA THR A 432 -29.64 3.25 -1.95
C THR A 432 -30.91 3.77 -2.65
N SER A 433 -30.86 3.98 -3.98
CA SER A 433 -32.04 4.21 -4.81
C SER A 433 -32.66 2.92 -5.35
N GLU A 434 -31.90 1.82 -5.37
CA GLU A 434 -32.33 0.54 -5.91
C GLU A 434 -32.89 -0.35 -4.81
N THR A 435 -33.70 -1.35 -5.18
CA THR A 435 -34.14 -2.37 -4.21
C THR A 435 -32.93 -3.18 -3.77
N ILE A 436 -32.74 -3.29 -2.45
CA ILE A 436 -31.70 -4.11 -1.84
C ILE A 436 -31.90 -5.57 -2.27
N VAL A 437 -30.83 -6.19 -2.75
CA VAL A 437 -30.79 -7.59 -3.14
C VAL A 437 -30.42 -8.44 -1.93
N GLY A 438 -31.11 -9.58 -1.77
CA GLY A 438 -30.87 -10.50 -0.67
C GLY A 438 -32.01 -10.55 0.35
N THR A 439 -31.77 -11.24 1.46
CA THR A 439 -32.70 -11.36 2.58
C THR A 439 -31.93 -11.25 3.89
N LEU A 440 -32.54 -10.62 4.90
CA LEU A 440 -31.96 -10.58 6.24
C LEU A 440 -31.92 -11.99 6.86
N GLY A 441 -31.02 -12.17 7.82
CA GLY A 441 -30.92 -13.35 8.68
C GLY A 441 -32.01 -13.42 9.75
N ASP A 442 -31.78 -14.26 10.75
CA ASP A 442 -32.78 -14.60 11.77
C ASP A 442 -32.70 -13.66 12.99
N THR A 443 -31.52 -13.10 13.31
CA THR A 443 -31.33 -12.24 14.49
C THR A 443 -31.71 -10.79 14.17
N LEU A 444 -33.00 -10.46 14.21
CA LEU A 444 -33.50 -9.12 13.84
C LEU A 444 -33.85 -8.21 15.02
N THR A 445 -33.84 -8.73 16.24
CA THR A 445 -34.24 -7.98 17.43
C THR A 445 -33.21 -8.11 18.53
N GLY A 446 -32.99 -7.05 19.29
CA GLY A 446 -32.05 -7.04 20.41
C GLY A 446 -32.30 -5.86 21.34
N THR A 447 -31.29 -5.50 22.13
CA THR A 447 -31.33 -4.33 23.01
C THR A 447 -30.08 -3.48 22.86
N LEU A 448 -30.24 -2.16 22.84
CA LEU A 448 -29.14 -1.18 22.87
C LEU A 448 -29.44 -0.13 23.93
N ASP A 449 -28.51 0.10 24.87
CA ASP A 449 -28.70 1.01 26.01
C ASP A 449 -30.02 0.81 26.78
N GLY A 450 -30.43 -0.45 26.92
CA GLY A 450 -31.67 -0.84 27.62
C GLY A 450 -32.96 -0.59 26.84
N ARG A 451 -32.87 -0.23 25.56
CA ARG A 451 -34.00 -0.05 24.64
C ARG A 451 -34.07 -1.20 23.66
N ASP A 452 -35.28 -1.65 23.33
CA ASP A 452 -35.47 -2.67 22.30
C ASP A 452 -35.13 -2.09 20.92
N VAL A 453 -34.42 -2.89 20.12
CA VAL A 453 -34.07 -2.53 18.73
C VAL A 453 -34.57 -3.59 17.76
N VAL A 454 -34.98 -3.15 16.57
CA VAL A 454 -35.41 -4.01 15.46
C VAL A 454 -34.72 -3.58 14.18
N LEU A 455 -33.97 -4.49 13.58
CA LEU A 455 -33.39 -4.34 12.25
C LEU A 455 -34.42 -4.73 11.19
N SER A 456 -34.60 -3.89 10.17
CA SER A 456 -35.52 -4.20 9.07
C SER A 456 -35.16 -3.45 7.79
N LEU A 457 -35.67 -3.93 6.66
CA LEU A 457 -35.72 -3.13 5.44
C LEU A 457 -36.72 -1.96 5.60
N GLY A 458 -36.37 -0.81 5.02
CA GLY A 458 -37.28 0.33 4.92
C GLY A 458 -38.48 0.06 4.00
N SER A 459 -39.48 0.94 4.02
CA SER A 459 -40.80 0.73 3.40
C SER A 459 -40.79 0.46 1.89
N ASN A 460 -39.69 0.74 1.18
CA ASN A 460 -39.52 0.49 -0.25
C ASN A 460 -38.39 -0.51 -0.56
N GLY A 461 -37.79 -1.14 0.45
CA GLY A 461 -36.65 -2.03 0.29
C GLY A 461 -35.36 -1.33 -0.17
N THR A 462 -35.28 0.00 -0.11
CA THR A 462 -34.13 0.80 -0.57
C THR A 462 -33.24 1.31 0.57
N SER A 463 -33.52 0.89 1.80
CA SER A 463 -32.73 1.23 2.97
C SER A 463 -32.75 0.09 3.98
N LEU A 464 -31.68 -0.01 4.76
CA LEU A 464 -31.63 -0.82 5.96
C LEU A 464 -31.71 0.11 7.17
N VAL A 465 -32.66 -0.15 8.05
CA VAL A 465 -33.00 0.74 9.16
C VAL A 465 -32.99 -0.01 10.49
N LEU A 466 -32.56 0.70 11.53
CA LEU A 466 -32.68 0.26 12.91
C LEU A 466 -33.80 1.08 13.58
N ARG A 467 -34.82 0.39 14.08
CA ARG A 467 -35.88 1.01 14.87
C ARG A 467 -35.58 0.79 16.35
N VAL A 468 -35.47 1.88 17.10
CA VAL A 468 -35.18 1.90 18.54
C VAL A 468 -36.45 2.26 19.30
N GLY A 469 -36.74 1.54 20.38
CA GLY A 469 -37.92 1.75 21.23
C GLY A 469 -39.22 1.17 20.66
N ALA A 470 -39.14 0.28 19.68
CA ALA A 470 -40.32 -0.43 19.18
C ALA A 470 -40.73 -1.51 20.18
N ALA A 471 -42.03 -1.58 20.51
CA ALA A 471 -42.56 -2.74 21.21
C ALA A 471 -42.30 -3.99 20.37
N ILE A 472 -41.54 -4.95 20.91
CA ILE A 472 -41.33 -6.26 20.29
C ILE A 472 -42.71 -6.87 20.05
N PRO A 473 -43.11 -7.17 18.79
CA PRO A 473 -44.42 -7.76 18.54
C PRO A 473 -44.53 -9.09 19.29
N GLU A 474 -45.43 -9.16 20.28
CA GLU A 474 -45.63 -10.39 21.02
C GLU A 474 -46.07 -11.52 20.05
N PRO A 475 -45.60 -12.77 20.25
CA PRO A 475 -45.91 -13.92 19.38
C PRO A 475 -47.42 -14.19 19.20
N ALA A 476 -48.27 -13.61 20.05
CA ALA A 476 -49.72 -13.81 20.02
C ALA A 476 -50.41 -13.22 18.77
N THR A 477 -49.78 -12.28 18.07
CA THR A 477 -50.41 -11.61 16.92
C THR A 477 -50.53 -12.52 15.69
N PHE A 478 -49.64 -13.50 15.52
CA PHE A 478 -49.73 -14.52 14.47
C PHE A 478 -50.75 -15.63 14.79
N ALA A 479 -51.00 -15.92 16.07
CA ALA A 479 -52.01 -16.91 16.48
C ALA A 479 -53.46 -16.44 16.20
N ALA A 480 -53.71 -15.13 16.23
CA ALA A 480 -55.02 -14.56 15.94
C ALA A 480 -55.45 -14.75 14.47
N LEU A 481 -54.49 -14.74 13.52
CA LEU A 481 -54.77 -14.94 12.10
C LEU A 481 -55.02 -16.43 11.77
N ALA A 482 -54.34 -17.35 12.45
CA ALA A 482 -54.62 -18.78 12.37
C ALA A 482 -55.96 -19.15 13.03
N GLY A 483 -56.34 -18.49 14.12
CA GLY A 483 -57.63 -18.68 14.79
C GLY A 483 -58.84 -18.23 13.96
N LEU A 484 -58.71 -17.14 13.20
CA LEU A 484 -59.79 -16.65 12.32
C LEU A 484 -60.02 -17.52 11.08
N ALA A 485 -58.97 -18.16 10.55
CA ALA A 485 -59.10 -19.13 9.45
C ALA A 485 -59.82 -20.43 9.89
N LEU A 486 -59.61 -20.88 11.13
CA LEU A 486 -60.29 -22.06 11.68
C LEU A 486 -61.76 -21.83 12.04
N PHE A 487 -62.16 -20.61 12.43
CA PHE A 487 -63.56 -20.29 12.70
C PHE A 487 -64.40 -20.06 11.42
N GLY A 488 -63.80 -19.60 10.32
CA GLY A 488 -64.48 -19.45 9.03
C GLY A 488 -64.89 -20.80 8.39
N LEU A 489 -64.09 -21.85 8.58
CA LEU A 489 -64.36 -23.18 8.02
C LEU A 489 -65.46 -23.94 8.79
N ALA A 490 -65.63 -23.66 10.09
CA ALA A 490 -66.64 -24.32 10.93
C ALA A 490 -68.08 -23.84 10.67
N PHE A 491 -68.27 -22.64 10.12
CA PHE A 491 -69.61 -22.11 9.84
C PHE A 491 -70.18 -22.56 8.47
N PHE A 492 -69.32 -23.00 7.55
CA PHE A 492 -69.74 -23.40 6.19
C PHE A 492 -70.23 -24.86 6.08
N LEU A 493 -69.98 -25.70 7.09
CA LEU A 493 -70.33 -27.13 7.06
C LEU A 493 -71.66 -27.49 7.74
N ARG A 494 -72.46 -26.52 8.21
CA ARG A 494 -73.69 -26.82 8.98
C ARG A 494 -75.03 -26.54 8.28
N ARG A 495 -75.07 -26.37 6.97
CA ARG A 495 -76.33 -26.32 6.21
C ARG A 495 -76.30 -27.17 4.96
N HIS A 496 -76.71 -28.42 5.09
CA HIS A 496 -77.51 -29.12 4.07
C HIS A 496 -78.36 -30.22 4.73
N PRO A 497 -79.70 -30.17 4.64
CA PRO A 497 -80.58 -31.25 5.06
C PRO A 497 -81.02 -32.13 3.87
N ALA A 498 -81.62 -33.28 4.23
CA ALA A 498 -82.42 -34.23 3.42
C ALA A 498 -81.59 -35.37 2.75
N ARG A 499 -82.08 -36.62 2.62
CA ARG A 499 -83.47 -37.12 2.55
C ARG A 499 -83.48 -38.65 2.75
N ARG A 500 -84.55 -39.18 3.35
CA ARG A 500 -84.93 -40.61 3.34
C ARG A 500 -85.59 -40.97 2.00
N SER A 501 -85.22 -42.12 1.45
CA SER A 501 -86.13 -43.14 0.89
C SER A 501 -85.35 -44.44 0.74
#